data_AF-A0A959NPY2-F1
#
_entry.id   AF-A0A959NPY2-F1
#
_cell.length_a   1.000
_cell.length_b   1.000
_cell.length_c   1.000
_cell.angle_alpha   90.00
_cell.angle_beta   90.00
_cell.angle_gamma   90.00
#
_symmetry.space_group_name_H-M   'P 1'
#
loop_
_entity.id
_entity.type
_entity.pdbx_description
1 polymer ?
#
loop_
_entity_poly.entity_id
_entity_poly.type
_entity_poly.pdbx_seq_one_letter_code
_entity_poly.pdbx_strand_id
1 'polypeptide(L)'
;MPSKIVKEFLDKNNIKYVSIKHSRAFTAQEIAASAHIKGRKIAKTVVLKVGGKLIFTVLPASYKIDFNMLKESLDSETIRLANEQEFKDKCPGCEVGAMPPFGNLFNIETYVAASLVEDEEIAFNAGNHTELIRMRYVDFEKLVKPKVLRFSNKYKT
;
A
#
# COMPACT_ATOMS: atom_id res chain seq x y z
N MET A 1 6.81 15.96 -4.87
CA MET A 1 5.91 14.88 -5.33
C MET A 1 6.23 13.63 -4.53
N PRO A 2 5.24 12.91 -3.96
CA PRO A 2 5.51 11.77 -3.09
C PRO A 2 6.25 10.62 -3.78
N SER A 3 6.11 10.47 -5.11
CA SER A 3 6.92 9.49 -5.85
C SER A 3 8.41 9.76 -5.76
N LYS A 4 8.81 11.02 -5.65
CA LYS A 4 10.21 11.42 -5.47
C LYS A 4 10.77 10.93 -4.14
N ILE A 5 10.00 11.05 -3.04
CA ILE A 5 10.44 10.62 -1.71
C ILE A 5 10.68 9.11 -1.67
N VAL A 6 9.77 8.32 -2.26
CA VAL A 6 9.94 6.86 -2.31
C VAL A 6 11.14 6.48 -3.18
N LYS A 7 11.28 7.08 -4.37
CA LYS A 7 12.42 6.80 -5.27
C LYS A 7 13.76 7.16 -4.62
N GLU A 8 13.88 8.35 -4.03
CA GLU A 8 15.08 8.77 -3.30
C GLU A 8 15.39 7.84 -2.13
N PHE A 9 14.37 7.36 -1.40
CA PHE A 9 14.56 6.39 -0.34
C PHE A 9 15.06 5.04 -0.86
N LEU A 10 14.52 4.54 -1.98
CA LEU A 10 14.96 3.30 -2.60
C LEU A 10 16.39 3.42 -3.15
N ASP A 11 16.69 4.53 -3.83
CA ASP A 11 18.02 4.83 -4.38
C ASP A 11 19.07 4.88 -3.26
N LYS A 12 18.77 5.59 -2.16
CA LYS A 12 19.65 5.69 -0.98
C LYS A 12 19.95 4.33 -0.34
N ASN A 13 19.01 3.38 -0.42
CA ASN A 13 19.17 2.02 0.10
C ASN A 13 19.68 1.03 -0.97
N ASN A 14 20.05 1.49 -2.16
CA ASN A 14 20.54 0.68 -3.28
C ASN A 14 19.56 -0.44 -3.70
N ILE A 15 18.25 -0.15 -3.64
CA ILE A 15 17.22 -1.12 -4.03
C ILE A 15 16.91 -0.99 -5.51
N LYS A 16 16.86 -2.13 -6.21
CA LYS A 16 16.42 -2.19 -7.60
C LYS A 16 14.89 -2.11 -7.66
N TYR A 17 14.38 -1.20 -8.47
CA TYR A 17 12.95 -1.07 -8.76
C TYR A 17 12.73 -0.65 -10.21
N VAL A 18 11.51 -0.85 -10.69
CA VAL A 18 11.04 -0.38 -12.00
C VAL A 18 9.96 0.68 -11.76
N SER A 19 10.12 1.84 -12.38
CA SER A 19 9.11 2.90 -12.40
C SER A 19 8.30 2.79 -13.70
N ILE A 20 7.01 2.52 -13.59
CA ILE A 20 6.11 2.33 -14.73
C ILE A 20 5.16 3.52 -14.78
N LYS A 21 5.26 4.31 -15.86
CA LYS A 21 4.31 5.40 -16.12
C LYS A 21 3.22 4.91 -17.06
N HIS A 22 1.99 5.28 -16.77
CA HIS A 22 0.82 4.94 -17.60
C HIS A 22 -0.14 6.13 -17.70
N SER A 23 -1.08 6.06 -18.65
CA SER A 23 -2.21 6.99 -18.70
C SER A 23 -3.01 6.88 -17.40
N ARG A 24 -3.59 8.00 -16.93
CA ARG A 24 -4.33 8.01 -15.66
C ARG A 24 -5.41 6.93 -15.68
N ALA A 25 -5.26 5.97 -14.80
CA ALA A 25 -6.10 4.79 -14.68
C ALA A 25 -6.57 4.74 -13.23
N PHE A 26 -7.88 4.76 -13.02
CA PHE A 26 -8.44 4.88 -11.68
C PHE A 26 -8.69 3.50 -11.05
N THR A 27 -8.75 2.45 -11.87
CA THR A 27 -9.01 1.09 -11.41
C THR A 27 -7.77 0.21 -11.50
N ALA A 28 -7.65 -0.73 -10.55
CA ALA A 28 -6.56 -1.70 -10.54
C ALA A 28 -6.47 -2.54 -11.84
N GLN A 29 -7.59 -2.75 -12.55
CA GLN A 29 -7.61 -3.46 -13.83
C GLN A 29 -6.98 -2.67 -14.97
N GLU A 30 -7.22 -1.37 -15.06
CA GLU A 30 -6.63 -0.50 -16.08
C GLU A 30 -5.11 -0.34 -15.86
N ILE A 31 -4.70 -0.18 -14.60
CA ILE A 31 -3.29 -0.12 -14.20
C ILE A 31 -2.58 -1.45 -14.53
N ALA A 32 -3.23 -2.57 -14.22
CA ALA A 32 -2.74 -3.91 -14.54
C ALA A 32 -2.51 -4.15 -16.03
N ALA A 33 -3.53 -3.80 -16.84
CA ALA A 33 -3.49 -3.97 -18.29
C ALA A 33 -2.37 -3.12 -18.92
N SER A 34 -2.21 -1.87 -18.47
CA SER A 34 -1.17 -0.95 -18.98
C SER A 34 0.25 -1.30 -18.52
N ALA A 35 0.41 -1.90 -17.34
CA ALA A 35 1.71 -2.32 -16.82
C ALA A 35 2.12 -3.75 -17.20
N HIS A 36 1.29 -4.49 -17.95
CA HIS A 36 1.41 -5.94 -18.16
C HIS A 36 1.54 -6.74 -16.84
N ILE A 37 0.95 -6.22 -15.77
CA ILE A 37 0.95 -6.83 -14.45
C ILE A 37 -0.45 -7.40 -14.25
N LYS A 38 -0.60 -8.68 -13.86
CA LYS A 38 -1.93 -9.18 -13.45
C LYS A 38 -2.42 -8.34 -12.27
N GLY A 39 -3.60 -7.71 -12.33
CA GLY A 39 -4.05 -6.75 -11.30
C GLY A 39 -4.14 -7.26 -9.86
N ARG A 40 -4.06 -8.59 -9.69
CA ARG A 40 -3.78 -9.27 -8.41
C ARG A 40 -2.45 -8.85 -7.74
N LYS A 41 -1.46 -8.38 -8.50
CA LYS A 41 -0.12 -7.99 -8.00
C LYS A 41 0.01 -6.51 -7.61
N ILE A 42 -1.02 -5.70 -7.84
CA ILE A 42 -1.00 -4.30 -7.43
C ILE A 42 -1.45 -4.24 -5.98
N ALA A 43 -0.60 -3.77 -5.09
CA ALA A 43 -0.93 -3.46 -3.71
C ALA A 43 -1.52 -2.05 -3.61
N LYS A 44 -2.53 -1.90 -2.76
CA LYS A 44 -3.06 -0.61 -2.33
C LYS A 44 -2.79 -0.41 -0.85
N THR A 45 -2.60 0.84 -0.46
CA THR A 45 -2.49 1.24 0.94
C THR A 45 -3.82 1.84 1.38
N VAL A 46 -4.38 1.30 2.46
CA VAL A 46 -5.57 1.82 3.12
C VAL A 46 -5.17 2.30 4.51
N VAL A 47 -5.49 3.55 4.82
CA VAL A 47 -5.17 4.16 6.11
C VAL A 47 -6.34 3.93 7.06
N LEU A 48 -6.07 3.33 8.21
CA LEU A 48 -7.06 3.09 9.26
C LEU A 48 -6.71 3.87 10.51
N LYS A 49 -7.72 4.14 11.34
CA LYS A 49 -7.56 4.62 12.71
C LYS A 49 -7.94 3.50 13.67
N VAL A 50 -7.00 3.11 14.52
CA VAL A 50 -7.12 2.05 15.52
C VAL A 50 -6.73 2.61 16.88
N GLY A 51 -7.66 2.62 17.85
CA GLY A 51 -7.38 3.16 19.19
C GLY A 51 -6.85 4.60 19.17
N GLY A 52 -7.31 5.42 18.23
CA GLY A 52 -6.85 6.81 18.05
C GLY A 52 -5.58 7.00 17.23
N LYS A 53 -4.85 5.93 16.89
CA LYS A 53 -3.61 5.97 16.10
C LYS A 53 -3.87 5.63 14.64
N LEU A 54 -3.13 6.26 13.74
CA LEU A 54 -3.16 5.90 12.33
C LEU A 54 -2.25 4.70 12.07
N ILE A 55 -2.74 3.77 11.26
CA ILE A 55 -1.97 2.64 10.74
C ILE A 55 -2.12 2.56 9.22
N PHE A 56 -1.11 2.01 8.56
CA PHE A 56 -1.19 1.62 7.16
C PHE A 56 -1.55 0.15 7.09
N THR A 57 -2.52 -0.18 6.25
CA THR A 57 -2.84 -1.54 5.86
C THR A 57 -2.59 -1.71 4.37
N VAL A 58 -1.79 -2.69 4.00
CA VAL A 58 -1.36 -2.93 2.62
C VAL A 58 -1.91 -4.28 2.19
N LEU A 59 -2.67 -4.28 1.11
CA LEU A 59 -3.37 -5.46 0.61
C LEU A 59 -3.46 -5.39 -0.91
N PRO A 60 -3.71 -6.52 -1.60
CA PRO A 60 -3.93 -6.49 -3.04
C PRO A 60 -5.12 -5.59 -3.38
N ALA A 61 -5.04 -4.85 -4.48
CA ALA A 61 -6.07 -3.91 -4.89
C ALA A 61 -7.41 -4.61 -5.18
N SER A 62 -7.35 -5.89 -5.58
CA SER A 62 -8.48 -6.81 -5.79
C SER A 62 -9.08 -7.42 -4.50
N TYR A 63 -8.59 -6.99 -3.34
CA TYR A 63 -9.08 -7.43 -2.02
C TYR A 63 -9.70 -6.25 -1.27
N LYS A 64 -10.55 -6.57 -0.30
CA LYS A 64 -11.09 -5.65 0.70
C LYS A 64 -10.66 -6.05 2.09
N ILE A 65 -10.59 -5.07 2.99
CA ILE A 65 -10.37 -5.31 4.41
C ILE A 65 -11.58 -6.01 4.99
N ASP A 66 -11.32 -7.07 5.73
CA ASP A 66 -12.28 -7.70 6.62
C ASP A 66 -12.07 -7.13 8.03
N PHE A 67 -12.96 -6.23 8.43
CA PHE A 67 -12.84 -5.54 9.71
C PHE A 67 -12.98 -6.50 10.90
N ASN A 68 -13.71 -7.60 10.77
CA ASN A 68 -13.85 -8.57 11.86
C ASN A 68 -12.51 -9.28 12.09
N MET A 69 -11.91 -9.80 11.02
CA MET A 69 -10.57 -10.43 11.10
C MET A 69 -9.50 -9.46 11.59
N LEU A 70 -9.59 -8.18 11.18
CA LEU A 70 -8.63 -7.17 11.60
C LEU A 70 -8.76 -6.81 13.09
N LYS A 71 -10.00 -6.70 13.59
CA LYS A 71 -10.27 -6.46 15.02
C LYS A 71 -9.70 -7.57 15.88
N GLU A 72 -9.93 -8.83 15.49
CA GLU A 72 -9.37 -10.01 16.14
C GLU A 72 -7.83 -9.99 16.10
N SER A 73 -7.24 -9.67 14.94
CA SER A 73 -5.79 -9.64 14.75
C SER A 73 -5.08 -8.52 15.53
N LEU A 74 -5.75 -7.41 15.78
CA LEU A 74 -5.19 -6.24 16.46
C LEU A 74 -5.64 -6.08 17.91
N ASP A 75 -6.48 -6.99 18.42
CA ASP A 75 -7.10 -6.91 19.74
C ASP A 75 -7.69 -5.51 20.03
N SER A 76 -8.46 -4.99 19.07
CA SER A 76 -9.00 -3.64 19.15
C SER A 76 -10.40 -3.53 18.57
N GLU A 77 -11.35 -3.08 19.39
CA GLU A 77 -12.74 -2.89 18.97
C GLU A 77 -12.98 -1.63 18.13
N THR A 78 -12.09 -0.64 18.22
CA THR A 78 -12.26 0.67 17.59
C THR A 78 -11.41 0.81 16.34
N ILE A 79 -11.89 0.22 15.24
CA ILE A 79 -11.23 0.30 13.92
C ILE A 79 -12.16 0.98 12.93
N ARG A 80 -11.66 2.02 12.25
CA ARG A 80 -12.35 2.67 11.14
C ARG A 80 -11.39 3.14 10.05
N LEU A 81 -11.92 3.43 8.86
CA LEU A 81 -11.17 4.16 7.84
C LEU A 81 -10.76 5.53 8.40
N ALA A 82 -9.53 5.94 8.10
CA ALA A 82 -9.09 7.31 8.35
C ALA A 82 -9.69 8.23 7.29
N ASN A 83 -10.18 9.39 7.69
CA ASN A 83 -10.62 10.42 6.76
C ASN A 83 -9.39 11.08 6.12
N GLU A 84 -9.53 11.59 4.90
CA GLU A 84 -8.43 12.24 4.18
C GLU A 84 -7.76 13.36 4.99
N GLN A 85 -8.56 14.16 5.69
CA GLN A 85 -8.08 15.25 6.55
C GLN A 85 -7.17 14.75 7.69
N GLU A 86 -7.36 13.51 8.17
CA GLU A 86 -6.58 12.98 9.29
C GLU A 86 -5.15 12.61 8.90
N PHE A 87 -4.86 12.43 7.60
CA PHE A 87 -3.53 12.03 7.13
C PHE A 87 -2.95 12.90 6.02
N LYS A 88 -3.69 13.90 5.50
CA LYS A 88 -3.23 14.80 4.43
C LYS A 88 -1.87 15.45 4.76
N ASP A 89 -1.69 15.90 5.99
CA ASP A 89 -0.46 16.56 6.43
C ASP A 89 0.71 15.59 6.59
N LYS A 90 0.42 14.29 6.77
CA LYS A 90 1.46 13.25 6.85
C LYS A 90 2.00 12.86 5.48
N CYS A 91 1.25 13.06 4.40
CA CYS A 91 1.71 12.77 3.04
C CYS A 91 1.39 13.92 2.07
N PRO A 92 2.09 15.06 2.20
CA PRO A 92 1.81 16.23 1.39
C PRO A 92 2.04 15.94 -0.11
N GLY A 93 1.01 16.22 -0.91
CA GLY A 93 1.04 16.05 -2.37
C GLY A 93 0.75 14.63 -2.87
N CYS A 94 0.33 13.71 -2.00
CA CYS A 94 -0.15 12.39 -2.40
C CYS A 94 -1.61 12.45 -2.79
N GLU A 95 -1.92 11.96 -4.00
CA GLU A 95 -3.30 11.73 -4.39
C GLU A 95 -3.94 10.67 -3.47
N VAL A 96 -5.21 10.87 -3.14
CA VAL A 96 -5.97 9.93 -2.30
C VAL A 96 -6.03 8.58 -3.00
N GLY A 97 -5.78 7.51 -2.25
CA GLY A 97 -5.71 6.15 -2.79
C GLY A 97 -4.43 5.83 -3.57
N ALA A 98 -3.49 6.78 -3.68
CA ALA A 98 -2.19 6.57 -4.30
C ALA A 98 -1.03 6.51 -3.29
N MET A 99 -1.34 6.28 -2.02
CA MET A 99 -0.35 6.26 -0.95
C MET A 99 0.62 5.08 -1.13
N PRO A 100 1.95 5.32 -1.15
CA PRO A 100 2.92 4.23 -1.20
C PRO A 100 2.88 3.44 0.11
N PRO A 101 3.13 2.12 0.09
CA PRO A 101 3.08 1.24 1.26
C PRO A 101 4.27 1.42 2.22
N PHE A 102 4.84 2.61 2.31
CA PHE A 102 6.03 2.95 3.08
C PHE A 102 5.66 3.76 4.32
N GLY A 103 4.89 3.17 5.24
CA GLY A 103 4.47 3.86 6.47
C GLY A 103 5.66 4.32 7.33
N ASN A 104 6.80 3.63 7.24
CA ASN A 104 8.05 4.03 7.89
C ASN A 104 8.55 5.43 7.48
N LEU A 105 8.27 5.88 6.24
CA LEU A 105 8.61 7.24 5.79
C LEU A 105 7.74 8.32 6.44
N PHE A 106 6.60 7.92 7.03
CA PHE A 106 5.61 8.80 7.65
C PHE A 106 5.46 8.56 9.15
N ASN A 107 6.33 7.73 9.75
CA ASN A 107 6.23 7.26 11.13
C ASN A 107 4.85 6.65 11.45
N ILE A 108 4.35 5.81 10.54
CA ILE A 108 3.08 5.09 10.65
C ILE A 108 3.37 3.59 10.60
N GLU A 109 2.85 2.86 11.58
CA GLU A 109 2.96 1.41 11.62
C GLU A 109 2.27 0.78 10.41
N THR A 110 2.94 -0.19 9.77
CA THR A 110 2.46 -0.81 8.53
C THR A 110 2.16 -2.29 8.75
N TYR A 111 0.94 -2.67 8.38
CA TYR A 111 0.46 -4.04 8.39
C TYR A 111 0.24 -4.51 6.94
N VAL A 112 0.71 -5.70 6.61
CA VAL A 112 0.58 -6.27 5.26
C VAL A 112 -0.29 -7.52 5.30
N ALA A 113 -1.20 -7.64 4.33
CA ALA A 113 -2.03 -8.81 4.18
C ALA A 113 -1.15 -10.02 3.83
N ALA A 114 -1.38 -11.14 4.51
CA ALA A 114 -0.64 -12.40 4.26
C ALA A 114 -0.63 -12.81 2.78
N SER A 115 -1.67 -12.47 2.02
CA SER A 115 -1.77 -12.75 0.58
C SER A 115 -0.75 -12.03 -0.30
N LEU A 116 -0.09 -10.95 0.18
CA LEU A 116 1.00 -10.27 -0.55
C LEU A 116 2.37 -10.90 -0.31
N VAL A 117 2.55 -11.60 0.81
CA VAL A 117 3.83 -12.21 1.20
C VAL A 117 4.18 -13.37 0.26
N GLU A 118 3.17 -13.99 -0.34
CA GLU A 118 3.31 -15.09 -1.30
C GLU A 118 3.82 -14.64 -2.68
N ASP A 119 3.78 -13.34 -2.99
CA ASP A 119 4.22 -12.80 -4.27
C ASP A 119 5.72 -12.42 -4.25
N GLU A 120 6.46 -12.80 -5.30
CA GLU A 120 7.90 -12.44 -5.44
C GLU A 120 8.14 -10.93 -5.59
N GLU A 121 7.16 -10.23 -6.17
CA GLU A 121 7.20 -8.80 -6.46
C GLU A 121 5.96 -8.09 -5.92
N ILE A 122 6.14 -6.85 -5.48
CA ILE A 122 5.07 -5.92 -5.14
C ILE A 122 5.08 -4.76 -6.14
N ALA A 123 3.89 -4.40 -6.65
CA ALA A 123 3.68 -3.18 -7.43
C ALA A 123 2.70 -2.26 -6.70
N PHE A 124 2.95 -0.96 -6.63
CA PHE A 124 2.10 -0.02 -5.90
C PHE A 124 2.15 1.40 -6.48
N ASN A 125 1.10 2.17 -6.25
CA ASN A 125 1.07 3.60 -6.59
C ASN A 125 2.06 4.38 -5.73
N ALA A 126 2.86 5.25 -6.35
CA ALA A 126 3.88 6.04 -5.67
C ALA A 126 3.46 7.51 -5.52
N GLY A 127 2.28 7.79 -4.98
CA GLY A 127 1.84 9.16 -4.71
C GLY A 127 0.93 9.79 -5.76
N ASN A 128 0.69 9.10 -6.88
CA ASN A 128 -0.32 9.46 -7.88
C ASN A 128 -0.86 8.21 -8.59
N HIS A 129 -1.90 8.38 -9.40
CA HIS A 129 -2.53 7.30 -10.21
C HIS A 129 -1.98 7.20 -11.65
N THR A 130 -0.76 7.67 -11.90
CA THR A 130 -0.10 7.60 -13.22
C THR A 130 1.30 6.97 -13.17
N GLU A 131 1.79 6.64 -11.97
CA GLU A 131 3.11 6.09 -11.72
C GLU A 131 3.03 4.96 -10.69
N LEU A 132 3.41 3.76 -11.14
CA LEU A 132 3.65 2.61 -10.28
C LEU A 132 5.15 2.41 -10.04
N ILE A 133 5.47 1.92 -8.86
CA ILE A 133 6.77 1.31 -8.57
C ILE A 133 6.57 -0.20 -8.45
N ARG A 134 7.40 -0.98 -9.12
CA ARG A 134 7.51 -2.44 -8.97
C ARG A 134 8.88 -2.81 -8.43
N MET A 135 8.91 -3.66 -7.41
CA MET A 135 10.15 -4.13 -6.77
C MET A 135 9.95 -5.52 -6.16
N ARG A 136 11.03 -6.18 -5.74
CA ARG A 136 10.93 -7.46 -5.03
C ARG A 136 10.26 -7.27 -3.66
N TYR A 137 9.34 -8.16 -3.29
CA TYR A 137 8.66 -8.08 -2.00
C TYR A 137 9.65 -8.17 -0.84
N VAL A 138 10.66 -9.04 -0.94
CA VAL A 138 11.70 -9.19 0.10
C VAL A 138 12.50 -7.92 0.38
N ASP A 139 12.68 -7.04 -0.62
CA ASP A 139 13.37 -5.77 -0.42
C ASP A 139 12.44 -4.75 0.25
N PHE A 140 11.15 -4.77 -0.11
CA PHE A 140 10.11 -3.98 0.54
C PHE A 140 9.99 -4.35 2.02
N GLU A 141 9.92 -5.65 2.33
CA GLU A 141 9.82 -6.17 3.68
C GLU A 141 11.03 -5.77 4.54
N LYS A 142 12.25 -5.86 4.00
CA LYS A 142 13.47 -5.43 4.70
C LYS A 142 13.48 -3.94 5.05
N LEU A 143 12.98 -3.10 4.14
CA LEU A 143 12.96 -1.65 4.31
C LEU A 143 11.84 -1.16 5.24
N VAL A 144 10.62 -1.67 5.03
CA VAL A 144 9.42 -1.20 5.73
C VAL A 144 9.21 -1.94 7.06
N LYS A 145 9.70 -3.18 7.16
CA LYS A 145 9.52 -4.10 8.31
C LYS A 145 8.05 -4.20 8.75
N PRO A 146 7.13 -4.52 7.83
CA PRO A 146 5.71 -4.58 8.14
C PRO A 146 5.37 -5.77 9.04
N LYS A 147 4.26 -5.66 9.78
CA LYS A 147 3.65 -6.79 10.49
C LYS A 147 2.69 -7.53 9.56
N VAL A 148 2.87 -8.84 9.39
CA VAL A 148 2.01 -9.66 8.54
C VAL A 148 0.77 -10.10 9.30
N LEU A 149 -0.42 -9.86 8.74
CA LEU A 149 -1.70 -10.23 9.35
C LEU A 149 -2.66 -10.83 8.30
N ARG A 150 -3.62 -11.65 8.76
CA ARG A 150 -4.75 -12.12 7.95
C ARG A 150 -5.95 -11.20 8.21
N PHE A 151 -6.21 -10.26 7.30
CA PHE A 151 -7.28 -9.27 7.48
C PHE A 151 -8.00 -8.88 6.17
N SER A 152 -7.81 -9.63 5.09
CA SER A 152 -8.37 -9.24 3.79
C SER A 152 -8.92 -10.43 3.02
N ASN A 153 -10.00 -10.17 2.30
CA ASN A 153 -10.69 -11.14 1.47
C ASN A 153 -10.87 -10.59 0.05
N LYS A 154 -10.80 -11.45 -0.96
CA LYS A 154 -11.00 -11.05 -2.36
C LYS A 154 -12.41 -10.47 -2.54
N TYR A 155 -12.57 -9.46 -3.40
CA TYR A 155 -13.93 -9.04 -3.79
C TYR A 155 -14.68 -10.24 -4.40
N LYS A 156 -15.95 -10.43 -3.99
CA LYS A 156 -16.83 -11.38 -4.67
C LYS A 156 -17.12 -10.81 -6.05
N THR A 157 -16.69 -11.52 -7.09
CA THR A 157 -17.12 -11.29 -8.48
C THR A 157 -18.55 -11.72 -8.67
#